data_AF-A0A2H5RKR7-F1
#
_entry.id   AF-A0A2H5RKR7-F1
#
_cell.length_a   1.000
_cell.length_b   1.000
_cell.length_c   1.000
_cell.angle_alpha   90.00
_cell.angle_beta   90.00
_cell.angle_gamma   90.00
#
_symmetry.space_group_name_H-M   'P 1'
#
loop_
_entity.id
_entity.type
_entity.pdbx_description
1 polymer ?
#
loop_
_entity_poly.entity_id
_entity_poly.type
_entity_poly.pdbx_seq_one_letter_code
_entity_poly.pdbx_strand_id
1 'polypeptide(L)'
;MSSELEVLKQRIVELEAKNAELEAEKAELLKWIMEENTRRDVRVEELEQKNKELETRLAIVEQYPNLYKECSSENFDYNGITDETSCGDYICPLCKLGHDDEEIEGRYKAGFYFIKCEQREIEIVA
;
A
#
# COMPACT_ATOMS: atom_id res chain seq x y z
N MET A 1 8.46 -26.94 -66.60
CA MET A 1 8.12 -28.16 -65.85
C MET A 1 9.17 -28.52 -64.80
N SER A 2 10.44 -28.85 -65.13
CA SER A 2 11.45 -29.18 -64.08
C SER A 2 11.77 -27.99 -63.16
N SER A 3 12.01 -26.81 -63.74
CA SER A 3 12.42 -25.61 -62.99
C SER A 3 11.40 -25.12 -61.96
N GLU A 4 10.11 -25.21 -62.27
CA GLU A 4 9.03 -24.80 -61.35
C GLU A 4 8.90 -25.75 -60.16
N LEU A 5 9.12 -27.06 -60.39
CA LEU A 5 9.11 -28.06 -59.33
C LEU A 5 10.28 -27.89 -58.36
N GLU A 6 11.48 -27.58 -58.87
CA GLU A 6 12.65 -27.24 -58.05
C GLU A 6 12.38 -26.02 -57.15
N VAL A 7 11.79 -24.96 -57.71
CA VAL A 7 11.47 -23.73 -56.97
C VAL A 7 10.43 -23.98 -55.87
N LEU A 8 9.40 -24.79 -56.15
CA LEU A 8 8.38 -25.14 -55.17
C LEU A 8 8.96 -25.95 -54.00
N LYS A 9 9.87 -26.90 -54.27
CA LYS A 9 10.55 -27.67 -53.21
C LYS A 9 11.38 -26.76 -52.31
N GLN A 10 12.14 -25.84 -52.89
CA GLN A 10 12.94 -24.88 -52.12
C GLN A 10 12.04 -24.03 -51.21
N ARG A 11 10.89 -23.58 -51.72
CA ARG A 11 9.94 -22.77 -50.95
C ARG A 11 9.24 -23.56 -49.84
N ILE A 12 9.01 -24.86 -50.01
CA ILE A 12 8.48 -25.71 -48.94
C ILE A 12 9.49 -25.77 -47.78
N VAL A 13 10.77 -26.01 -48.06
CA VAL A 13 11.81 -26.06 -47.03
C VAL A 13 11.93 -24.72 -46.28
N GLU A 14 11.85 -23.60 -46.99
CA GLU A 14 11.85 -22.27 -46.37
C GLU A 14 10.62 -22.05 -45.47
N LEU A 15 9.43 -22.51 -45.89
CA LEU A 15 8.21 -22.39 -45.09
C LEU A 15 8.25 -23.31 -43.86
N GLU A 16 8.77 -24.52 -44.00
CA GLU A 16 8.97 -25.44 -42.87
C GLU A 16 9.93 -24.86 -41.83
N ALA A 17 11.05 -24.25 -42.27
CA ALA A 17 11.98 -23.57 -41.38
C ALA A 17 11.33 -22.39 -40.64
N LYS A 18 10.61 -21.51 -41.36
CA LYS A 18 9.87 -20.40 -40.75
C LYS A 18 8.80 -20.86 -39.79
N ASN A 19 8.13 -21.97 -40.08
CA ASN A 19 7.11 -22.52 -39.19
C ASN A 19 7.74 -23.05 -37.89
N ALA A 20 8.90 -23.71 -37.98
CA ALA A 20 9.65 -24.16 -36.80
C ALA A 20 10.16 -23.00 -35.94
N GLU A 21 10.66 -21.92 -36.57
CA GLU A 21 11.05 -20.69 -35.87
C GLU A 21 9.85 -20.06 -35.13
N LEU A 22 8.71 -19.94 -35.81
CA LEU A 22 7.49 -19.38 -35.22
C LEU A 22 6.95 -20.25 -34.06
N GLU A 23 7.05 -21.58 -34.17
CA GLU A 23 6.69 -22.50 -33.09
C GLU A 23 7.61 -22.33 -31.86
N ALA A 24 8.91 -22.09 -32.08
CA ALA A 24 9.85 -21.80 -31.00
C ALA A 24 9.54 -20.45 -30.32
N GLU A 25 9.35 -19.38 -31.09
CA GLU A 25 8.98 -18.06 -30.55
C GLU A 25 7.68 -18.12 -29.74
N LYS A 26 6.68 -18.87 -30.24
CA LYS A 26 5.42 -19.08 -29.53
C LYS A 26 5.62 -19.79 -28.19
N ALA A 27 6.50 -20.79 -28.12
CA ALA A 27 6.82 -21.50 -26.88
C ALA A 27 7.53 -20.59 -25.87
N GLU A 28 8.45 -19.75 -26.32
CA GLU A 28 9.12 -18.75 -25.47
C GLU A 28 8.14 -17.72 -24.92
N LEU A 29 7.23 -17.21 -25.77
CA LEU A 29 6.21 -16.26 -25.35
C LEU A 29 5.27 -16.88 -24.31
N LEU A 30 4.85 -18.13 -24.50
CA LEU A 30 4.02 -18.85 -23.54
C LEU A 30 4.72 -19.00 -22.19
N LYS A 31 6.02 -19.33 -22.20
CA LYS A 31 6.82 -19.39 -20.97
C LYS A 31 6.86 -18.04 -20.26
N TRP A 32 7.12 -16.97 -20.99
CA TRP A 32 7.13 -15.61 -20.44
C TRP A 32 5.78 -15.22 -19.85
N ILE A 33 4.67 -15.52 -20.52
CA ILE A 33 3.32 -15.25 -20.02
C ILE A 33 3.06 -15.98 -18.70
N MET A 34 3.47 -17.25 -18.59
CA MET A 34 3.29 -18.01 -17.35
C MET A 34 4.10 -17.43 -16.18
N GLU A 35 5.37 -17.10 -16.41
CA GLU A 35 6.24 -16.48 -15.39
C GLU A 35 5.73 -15.10 -14.97
N GLU A 36 5.22 -14.32 -15.93
CA GLU A 36 4.67 -13.01 -15.65
C GLU A 36 3.35 -13.09 -14.88
N ASN A 37 2.50 -14.08 -15.19
CA ASN A 37 1.24 -14.29 -14.48
C ASN A 37 1.48 -14.73 -13.04
N THR A 38 2.41 -15.66 -12.79
CA THR A 38 2.74 -16.04 -11.40
C THR A 38 3.28 -14.86 -10.60
N ARG A 39 4.08 -13.98 -11.21
CA ARG A 39 4.55 -12.74 -10.58
C ARG A 39 3.40 -11.77 -10.26
N ARG A 40 2.40 -11.67 -11.15
CA ARG A 40 1.21 -10.84 -10.92
C ARG A 40 0.34 -11.39 -9.81
N ASP A 41 0.18 -12.71 -9.73
CA ASP A 41 -0.61 -13.36 -8.68
C ASP A 41 -0.05 -13.02 -7.28
N VAL A 42 1.27 -13.14 -7.09
CA VAL A 42 1.94 -12.74 -5.84
C VAL A 42 1.69 -11.26 -5.51
N ARG A 43 1.79 -10.37 -6.51
CA ARG A 43 1.54 -8.94 -6.32
C ARG A 43 0.08 -8.63 -5.97
N VAL A 44 -0.87 -9.42 -6.47
CA VAL A 44 -2.29 -9.30 -6.11
C VAL A 44 -2.49 -9.68 -4.64
N GLU A 45 -1.93 -10.80 -4.18
CA GLU A 45 -2.01 -11.22 -2.77
C GLU A 45 -1.43 -10.16 -1.83
N GLU A 46 -0.28 -9.56 -2.17
CA GLU A 46 0.32 -8.46 -1.38
C GLU A 46 -0.59 -7.22 -1.31
N LEU A 47 -1.24 -6.86 -2.42
CA LEU A 47 -2.14 -5.71 -2.47
C LEU A 47 -3.43 -5.98 -1.69
N GLU A 48 -3.95 -7.20 -1.74
CA GLU A 48 -5.11 -7.61 -0.92
C GLU A 48 -4.78 -7.53 0.57
N GLN A 49 -3.57 -7.94 0.99
CA GLN A 49 -3.14 -7.81 2.37
C GLN A 49 -3.04 -6.34 2.79
N LYS A 50 -2.42 -5.49 1.96
CA LYS A 50 -2.33 -4.04 2.23
C LYS A 50 -3.70 -3.38 2.29
N ASN A 51 -4.63 -3.78 1.44
CA ASN A 51 -6.00 -3.26 1.47
C ASN A 51 -6.71 -3.62 2.78
N LYS A 52 -6.58 -4.87 3.27
CA LYS A 52 -7.14 -5.27 4.57
C LYS A 52 -6.55 -4.46 5.73
N GLU A 53 -5.25 -4.17 5.70
CA GLU A 53 -4.60 -3.31 6.69
C GLU A 53 -5.18 -1.89 6.64
N LEU A 54 -5.31 -1.31 5.44
CA LEU A 54 -5.88 0.02 5.26
C LEU A 54 -7.35 0.10 5.68
N GLU A 55 -8.16 -0.91 5.38
CA GLU A 55 -9.55 -1.01 5.86
C GLU A 55 -9.61 -1.02 7.39
N THR A 56 -8.70 -1.77 8.03
CA THR A 56 -8.60 -1.81 9.50
C THR A 56 -8.22 -0.43 10.07
N ARG A 57 -7.24 0.24 9.45
CA ARG A 57 -6.83 1.59 9.85
C ARG A 57 -7.95 2.61 9.65
N LEU A 58 -8.68 2.51 8.55
CA LEU A 58 -9.82 3.38 8.25
C LEU A 58 -10.92 3.21 9.31
N ALA A 59 -11.24 1.97 9.68
CA ALA A 59 -12.23 1.68 10.72
C ALA A 59 -11.87 2.33 12.07
N ILE A 60 -10.59 2.33 12.47
CA ILE A 60 -10.12 3.01 13.69
C ILE A 60 -10.33 4.52 13.60
N VAL A 61 -10.00 5.13 12.45
CA VAL A 61 -10.19 6.58 12.24
C VAL A 61 -11.68 6.96 12.26
N GLU A 62 -12.54 6.14 11.66
CA GLU A 62 -14.00 6.35 11.68
C GLU A 62 -14.58 6.20 13.09
N GLN A 63 -14.06 5.29 13.91
CA GLN A 63 -14.49 5.11 15.29
C GLN A 63 -14.09 6.29 16.19
N TYR A 64 -12.96 6.94 15.90
CA TYR A 64 -12.42 8.04 16.68
C TYR A 64 -12.07 9.25 15.79
N PRO A 65 -13.07 9.94 15.23
CA PRO A 65 -12.86 11.05 14.29
C PRO A 65 -12.10 12.24 14.90
N ASN A 66 -11.99 12.29 16.23
CA ASN A 66 -11.22 13.32 16.94
C ASN A 66 -9.71 13.05 16.93
N LEU A 67 -9.23 11.82 16.70
CA LEU A 67 -7.78 11.50 16.65
C LEU A 67 -7.07 12.13 15.44
N TYR A 68 -7.80 12.48 14.38
CA TYR A 68 -7.27 13.13 13.17
C TYR A 68 -7.60 14.64 13.10
N LYS A 69 -8.35 15.15 14.09
CA LYS A 69 -8.90 16.52 14.05
C LYS A 69 -7.95 17.57 14.62
N GLU A 70 -6.81 17.15 15.16
CA GLU A 70 -5.78 18.01 15.76
C GLU A 70 -4.46 17.91 14.99
N CYS A 71 -4.48 18.15 13.67
CA CYS A 71 -3.32 18.68 12.93
C CYS A 71 -3.71 19.01 11.48
N SER A 72 -4.70 19.88 11.30
CA SER A 72 -4.71 20.76 10.13
C SER A 72 -4.23 22.14 10.56
N SER A 73 -3.03 22.21 11.14
CA SER A 73 -2.28 23.46 11.06
C SER A 73 -1.95 23.64 9.57
N GLU A 74 -2.82 24.34 8.84
CA GLU A 74 -2.37 25.01 7.63
C GLU A 74 -1.09 25.75 8.02
N ASN A 75 0.03 25.38 7.39
CA ASN A 75 1.43 25.82 7.62
C ASN A 75 2.32 24.88 8.45
N PHE A 76 2.57 23.65 7.97
CA PHE A 76 3.87 23.02 8.20
C PHE A 76 4.85 23.46 7.11
N ASP A 77 5.35 24.69 7.28
CA ASP A 77 6.57 25.13 6.64
C ASP A 77 7.72 24.25 7.17
N TYR A 78 8.33 23.46 6.28
CA TYR A 78 9.42 22.53 6.61
C TYR A 78 10.74 23.21 7.03
N ASN A 79 10.77 24.54 7.16
CA ASN A 79 11.93 25.36 7.49
C ASN A 79 11.55 26.56 8.39
N GLY A 80 11.16 26.30 9.63
CA GLY A 80 11.02 27.38 10.61
C GLY A 80 10.54 26.90 11.97
N ILE A 81 11.46 26.46 12.82
CA ILE A 81 11.21 26.48 14.26
C ILE A 81 10.97 27.94 14.64
N THR A 82 9.75 28.29 15.06
CA THR A 82 9.36 29.13 16.22
C THR A 82 7.96 29.70 15.99
N ASP A 83 6.94 29.03 16.52
CA ASP A 83 6.04 29.70 17.47
C ASP A 83 5.24 28.62 18.20
N GLU A 84 5.45 28.53 19.51
CA GLU A 84 4.93 27.52 20.44
C GLU A 84 3.41 27.65 20.70
N THR A 85 2.61 28.13 19.74
CA THR A 85 1.25 28.61 20.06
C THR A 85 0.12 28.19 19.10
N SER A 86 0.33 27.28 18.15
CA SER A 86 -0.75 26.89 17.21
C SER A 86 -1.54 25.64 17.60
N CYS A 87 -1.25 25.02 18.75
CA CYS A 87 -2.07 23.94 19.33
C CYS A 87 -2.54 24.31 20.75
N GLY A 88 -2.97 25.56 20.96
CA GLY A 88 -3.23 26.11 22.29
C GLY A 88 -4.47 25.59 23.03
N ASP A 89 -5.12 24.52 22.57
CA ASP A 89 -6.26 23.90 23.24
C ASP A 89 -6.42 22.45 22.73
N TYR A 90 -5.55 21.52 23.15
CA TYR A 90 -5.77 20.09 22.89
C TYR A 90 -7.03 19.66 23.65
N ILE A 91 -8.14 19.44 22.94
CA ILE A 91 -9.41 19.06 23.58
C ILE A 91 -9.35 17.57 23.82
N CYS A 92 -9.02 17.19 25.06
CA CYS A 92 -8.83 15.79 25.39
C CYS A 92 -10.12 14.99 25.12
N PRO A 93 -10.07 13.95 24.24
CA PRO A 93 -11.24 13.14 23.91
C PRO A 93 -11.88 12.46 25.13
N LEU A 94 -11.13 12.30 26.22
CA LEU A 94 -11.52 11.58 27.43
C LEU A 94 -12.45 12.40 28.35
N CYS A 95 -12.16 13.69 28.51
CA CYS A 95 -12.85 14.58 29.45
C CYS A 95 -13.61 15.71 28.75
N LYS A 96 -13.35 15.96 27.45
CA LYS A 96 -13.90 17.05 26.64
C LYS A 96 -13.53 18.45 27.14
N LEU A 97 -12.42 18.57 27.87
CA LEU A 97 -11.82 19.84 28.30
C LEU A 97 -10.54 20.09 27.51
N GLY A 98 -10.18 21.37 27.35
CA GLY A 98 -8.86 21.75 26.83
C GLY A 98 -7.80 21.52 27.91
N HIS A 99 -6.72 20.84 27.56
CA HIS A 99 -5.58 20.59 28.43
C HIS A 99 -4.30 21.12 27.78
N ASP A 100 -3.43 21.70 28.58
CA ASP A 100 -2.04 21.90 28.19
C ASP A 100 -1.31 20.53 28.22
N ASP A 101 -0.23 20.38 27.44
CA ASP A 101 0.53 19.12 27.24
C ASP A 101 1.05 18.46 28.53
N GLU A 102 0.96 19.13 29.68
CA GLU A 102 1.39 18.65 31.00
C GLU A 102 0.34 17.77 31.72
N GLU A 103 -0.93 17.76 31.30
CA GLU A 103 -2.02 17.07 32.02
C GLU A 103 -2.42 15.69 31.47
N ILE A 104 -1.77 15.23 30.40
CA ILE A 104 -2.04 13.94 29.75
C ILE A 104 -0.86 12.99 29.93
N GLU A 105 -1.05 11.93 30.72
CA GLU A 105 -0.03 10.90 30.92
C GLU A 105 -0.26 9.70 29.99
N GLY A 106 0.73 9.45 29.11
CA GLY A 106 0.79 8.26 28.27
C GLY A 106 1.74 7.20 28.83
N ARG A 107 1.28 5.94 28.92
CA ARG A 107 2.14 4.79 29.30
C ARG A 107 1.98 3.65 28.31
N TYR A 108 3.10 3.11 27.83
CA TYR A 108 3.12 1.86 27.06
C TYR A 108 3.39 0.66 27.96
N LYS A 109 2.57 -0.38 27.86
CA LYS A 109 2.81 -1.65 28.57
C LYS A 109 2.21 -2.83 27.82
N ALA A 110 3.04 -3.85 27.58
CA ALA A 110 2.61 -5.17 27.08
C ALA A 110 1.81 -5.17 25.76
N GLY A 111 2.11 -4.26 24.82
CA GLY A 111 1.36 -4.14 23.56
C GLY A 111 0.17 -3.19 23.63
N PHE A 112 -0.04 -2.52 24.76
CA PHE A 112 -1.14 -1.59 24.95
C PHE A 112 -0.62 -0.18 25.28
N TYR A 113 -1.27 0.83 24.73
CA TYR A 113 -1.10 2.23 25.08
C TYR A 113 -2.22 2.66 26.04
N PHE A 114 -1.83 3.16 27.20
CA PHE A 114 -2.72 3.72 28.20
C PHE A 114 -2.61 5.23 28.16
N ILE A 115 -3.71 5.91 27.87
CA ILE A 115 -3.81 7.37 27.93
C ILE A 115 -4.69 7.72 29.11
N LYS A 116 -4.15 8.50 30.05
CA LYS A 116 -4.86 8.96 31.23
C LYS A 116 -5.01 10.47 31.22
N CYS A 117 -6.24 10.92 31.37
CA CYS A 117 -6.58 12.32 31.59
C CYS A 117 -7.41 12.39 32.88
N GLU A 118 -6.86 13.04 33.90
CA GLU A 118 -7.43 13.10 35.25
C GLU A 118 -7.81 11.71 35.81
N GLN A 119 -9.10 11.41 36.00
CA GLN A 119 -9.63 10.14 36.54
C GLN A 119 -10.06 9.15 35.45
N ARG A 120 -9.88 9.48 34.17
CA ARG A 120 -10.32 8.65 33.03
C ARG A 120 -9.12 8.07 32.30
N GLU A 121 -9.14 6.76 32.09
CA GLU A 121 -8.08 6.01 31.41
C GLU A 121 -8.71 5.25 30.23
N ILE A 122 -8.07 5.30 29.06
CA ILE A 122 -8.42 4.45 27.91
C ILE A 122 -7.24 3.56 27.56
N GLU A 123 -7.56 2.30 27.32
CA GLU A 123 -6.65 1.29 26.80
C GLU A 123 -6.81 1.19 25.29
N ILE A 124 -5.71 1.42 24.56
CA ILE A 124 -5.61 1.28 23.12
C ILE A 124 -4.73 0.07 22.84
N VAL A 125 -5.27 -0.89 22.10
CA VAL A 125 -4.51 -2.06 21.63
C VAL A 125 -3.62 -1.60 20.46
N ALA A 126 -2.30 -1.79 20.58
CA ALA A 126 -1.33 -1.43 19.55
C ALA A 126 -1.08 -2.55 18.54
#